data_AF-A0A7X1GY32-F1
#
_entry.id   AF-A0A7X1GY32-F1
#
_cell.length_a   1.000
_cell.length_b   1.000
_cell.length_c   1.000
_cell.angle_alpha   90.00
_cell.angle_beta   90.00
_cell.angle_gamma   90.00
#
_symmetry.space_group_name_H-M   'P 1'
#
loop_
_entity.id
_entity.type
_entity.pdbx_description
1 polymer ?
#
loop_
_entity_poly.entity_id
_entity_poly.type
_entity_poly.pdbx_seq_one_letter_code
_entity_poly.pdbx_strand_id
1 'polypeptide(L)' 'MTKEEKERYEEPELLRDILQRTLAGKKFRLDCGHYVTWNHHLGNDVTIRNGNKLRIVCSLCSY' A
#
# COMPACT_ATOMS: atom_id res chain seq x y z
N MET A 1 -17.71 5.56 12.66
CA MET A 1 -17.05 4.50 13.43
C MET A 1 -17.29 4.77 14.90
N THR A 2 -18.07 3.91 15.54
CA THR A 2 -18.36 3.89 16.98
C THR A 2 -17.10 3.51 17.78
N LYS A 3 -17.17 3.60 19.10
CA LYS A 3 -16.04 3.27 19.99
C LYS A 3 -15.75 1.77 19.97
N GLU A 4 -16.80 0.93 19.99
CA GLU A 4 -16.65 -0.53 19.90
C GLU A 4 -16.09 -0.95 18.54
N GLU A 5 -16.43 -0.22 17.47
CA GLU A 5 -15.86 -0.49 16.15
C GLU A 5 -14.36 -0.19 16.09
N LYS A 6 -13.89 0.89 16.73
CA LYS A 6 -12.47 1.27 16.80
C LYS A 6 -11.61 0.24 17.50
N GLU A 7 -12.12 -0.35 18.58
CA GLU A 7 -11.39 -1.33 19.40
C GLU A 7 -11.12 -2.65 18.64
N ARG A 8 -11.77 -2.87 17.49
CA ARG A 8 -11.53 -4.04 16.62
C ARG A 8 -10.40 -3.84 15.62
N TYR A 9 -9.86 -2.62 15.51
CA TYR A 9 -8.76 -2.33 14.58
C TYR A 9 -7.43 -2.58 15.26
N GLU A 10 -6.52 -3.22 14.54
CA GLU A 10 -5.13 -3.37 14.98
C GLU A 10 -4.36 -2.05 14.81
N GLU A 11 -3.35 -1.87 15.66
CA GLU A 11 -2.51 -0.68 15.64
C GLU A 11 -1.61 -0.64 14.38
N PRO A 12 -1.34 0.54 13.79
CA PRO A 12 -0.54 0.67 12.57
C PRO A 12 0.89 0.12 12.68
N GLU A 13 1.43 0.02 13.89
CA GLU A 13 2.73 -0.56 14.21
C GLU A 13 2.84 -2.02 13.76
N LEU A 14 1.76 -2.80 13.90
CA LEU A 14 1.74 -4.20 13.50
C LEU A 14 1.86 -4.33 11.98
N LEU A 15 1.08 -3.53 11.24
CA LEU A 15 1.15 -3.51 9.78
C LEU A 15 2.53 -3.04 9.29
N ARG A 16 3.14 -2.05 9.95
CA ARG A 16 4.48 -1.56 9.64
C ARG A 16 5.52 -2.67 9.75
N ASP A 17 5.50 -3.44 10.83
CA ASP A 17 6.43 -4.53 11.06
C ASP A 17 6.26 -5.68 10.03
N ILE A 18 5.01 -6.08 9.74
CA ILE A 18 4.72 -7.10 8.71
C ILE A 18 5.30 -6.67 7.35
N LEU A 19 5.06 -5.42 6.96
CA LEU A 19 5.54 -4.89 5.68
C LEU A 19 7.07 -4.77 5.65
N GLN A 20 7.71 -4.29 6.72
CA GLN A 20 9.17 -4.18 6.78
C GLN A 20 9.84 -5.54 6.60
N ARG A 21 9.39 -6.58 7.31
CA ARG A 21 9.96 -7.93 7.16
C ARG A 21 9.71 -8.51 5.77
N THR A 22 8.53 -8.30 5.22
CA THR A 22 8.13 -8.90 3.94
C THR A 22 8.81 -8.24 2.75
N LEU A 23 8.93 -6.90 2.78
CA LEU A 23 9.45 -6.10 1.67
C LEU A 23 10.99 -5.99 1.67
N ALA A 24 11.66 -6.31 2.78
CA ALA A 24 13.11 -6.24 2.92
C ALA A 24 13.85 -6.93 1.74
N GLY A 25 14.59 -6.13 0.96
CA GLY A 25 15.37 -6.60 -0.18
C GLY A 25 14.56 -7.05 -1.41
N LYS A 26 13.23 -6.85 -1.43
CA LYS A 26 12.36 -7.27 -2.53
C LYS A 26 11.88 -6.07 -3.35
N LYS A 27 11.62 -6.31 -4.63
CA LYS A 27 10.98 -5.36 -5.55
C LYS A 27 9.74 -6.00 -6.15
N PHE A 28 8.66 -5.23 -6.27
CA PHE A 28 7.38 -5.70 -6.78
C PHE A 28 6.89 -4.82 -7.91
N ARG A 29 6.21 -5.43 -8.88
CA ARG A 29 5.42 -4.69 -9.87
C ARG A 29 4.09 -4.33 -9.23
N LEU A 30 3.66 -3.08 -9.41
CA LEU A 30 2.36 -2.61 -8.92
C LEU A 30 1.23 -3.08 -9.86
N ASP A 31 0.02 -3.18 -9.33
CA ASP A 31 -1.18 -3.53 -10.11
C ASP A 31 -1.56 -2.44 -11.12
N CYS A 32 -1.12 -1.20 -10.89
CA CYS A 32 -1.35 -0.10 -11.80
C CYS A 32 -0.32 -0.10 -12.95
N GLY A 33 -0.82 0.22 -14.14
CA GLY A 33 -0.05 0.27 -15.37
C GLY A 33 0.55 1.64 -15.70
N HIS A 34 0.86 2.48 -14.70
CA HIS A 34 1.75 3.63 -14.94
C HIS A 34 3.11 3.08 -15.35
N TYR A 35 3.18 2.75 -16.64
CA TYR A 35 4.40 2.49 -17.38
C TYR A 35 5.33 3.63 -17.02
N VAL A 36 6.58 3.27 -16.75
CA VAL A 36 7.71 4.18 -16.62
C VAL A 36 7.62 5.21 -17.76
N THR A 37 6.91 6.31 -17.52
CA THR A 37 6.97 7.48 -18.36
C THR A 37 8.35 8.03 -18.06
N TRP A 38 9.22 7.96 -19.06
CA TRP A 38 10.54 8.56 -18.98
C TRP A 38 10.39 9.96 -18.37
N ASN A 39 11.20 10.28 -17.36
CA ASN A 39 11.15 11.48 -16.50
C ASN A 39 10.13 11.54 -15.34
N HIS A 40 9.34 10.50 -15.04
CA HIS A 40 8.59 10.46 -13.77
C HIS A 40 9.35 9.68 -12.69
N HIS A 41 9.60 10.33 -11.54
CA HIS A 41 10.04 9.65 -10.35
C HIS A 41 9.02 8.55 -10.03
N LEU A 42 9.44 7.29 -10.11
CA LEU A 42 8.67 6.16 -9.59
C LEU A 42 8.36 6.50 -8.14
N GLY A 43 7.09 6.84 -7.87
CA GLY A 43 6.70 7.34 -6.56
C GLY A 43 7.12 6.34 -5.49
N ASN A 44 7.79 6.83 -4.45
CA ASN A 44 8.10 6.03 -3.27
C ASN A 44 6.82 5.64 -2.50
N ASP A 45 5.76 6.41 -2.70
CA ASP A 45 4.49 6.23 -2.00
C ASP A 45 3.59 5.24 -2.75
N VAL A 46 3.38 4.10 -2.11
CA VAL A 46 2.43 3.07 -2.55
C VAL A 46 1.14 3.18 -1.74
N THR A 47 0.01 2.87 -2.38
CA THR A 47 -1.30 2.75 -1.74
C THR A 47 -1.73 1.29 -1.74
N ILE A 48 -2.03 0.75 -0.56
CA ILE A 48 -2.61 -0.57 -0.37
C ILE A 48 -4.13 -0.40 -0.22
N ARG A 49 -4.89 -0.93 -1.18
CA ARG A 49 -6.37 -0.92 -1.15
C ARG A 49 -6.85 -2.30 -0.73
N ASN A 50 -7.32 -2.41 0.51
CA ASN A 50 -7.91 -3.63 1.05
C ASN A 50 -9.45 -3.65 0.88
N GLY A 51 -9.91 -3.64 -0.39
CA GLY A 51 -11.33 -3.79 -0.75
C GLY A 51 -11.68 -5.23 -1.15
N ASN A 52 -12.71 -5.42 -1.99
CA ASN A 52 -13.11 -6.75 -2.51
C ASN A 52 -11.96 -7.56 -3.14
N LYS A 53 -10.97 -6.86 -3.70
CA LYS A 53 -9.70 -7.43 -4.13
C LYS A 53 -8.59 -6.55 -3.58
N LEU A 54 -7.62 -7.16 -2.91
CA LEU A 54 -6.40 -6.49 -2.49
C LEU A 54 -5.67 -5.94 -3.73
N ARG A 55 -5.35 -4.65 -3.72
CA ARG A 55 -4.55 -4.01 -4.77
C ARG A 55 -3.44 -3.16 -4.20
N ILE A 56 -2.29 -3.20 -4.84
CA ILE A 56 -1.13 -2.35 -4.53
C ILE A 56 -0.88 -1.46 -5.75
N VAL A 57 -1.19 -0.17 -5.63
CA VAL A 57 -1.08 0.82 -6.70
C VAL A 57 -0.19 1.98 -6.26
N CYS A 58 0.30 2.81 -7.19
CA CYS A 58 0.96 4.05 -6.79
C CYS A 58 -0.07 5.06 -6.25
N SER A 59 0.38 6.00 -5.42
CA SER A 59 -0.46 7.11 -4.93
C SER A 59 -1.14 7.91 -6.04
N LEU A 60 -0.53 8.01 -7.23
CA LEU A 60 -1.16 8.67 -8.39
C LEU A 60 -2.35 7.90 -8.99
N CYS A 61 -2.48 6.61 -8.69
CA CYS A 61 -3.59 5.74 -9.12
C CYS A 61 -4.62 5.50 -8.01
N SER A 62 -4.50 6.19 -6.87
CA SER A 62 -5.41 5.97 -5.74
C SER A 62 -6.73 6.74 -5.86
N TYR A 63 -6.81 7.73 -6.75
CA TYR A 63 -8.00 8.54 -7.04
C TYR A 63 -9.01 7.82 -7.93
#